data_AF-A0A1Y1NKI4-F1
#
_entry.id   AF-A0A1Y1NKI4-F1
#
_cell.length_a   1.000
_cell.length_b   1.000
_cell.length_c   1.000
_cell.angle_alpha   90.00
_cell.angle_beta   90.00
_cell.angle_gamma   90.00
#
_symmetry.space_group_name_H-M   'P 1'
#
loop_
_entity.id
_entity.type
_entity.pdbx_description
1 polymer ?
#
loop_
_entity_poly.entity_id
_entity_poly.type
_entity_poly.pdbx_seq_one_letter_code
_entity_poly.pdbx_strand_id
1 'polypeptide(L)'
;NNVRGAPEDWNQLERGKIIAYTWDDFLMANNDPNLRTLSAVDGHQIFPKPPGYLPDKFIETKNALSYPGLVDLVKTGRTSVFDIPGMGQALQALEDQRKRDLEDWLDQHEIDAVVFPANGGIARADLEENEESARFAHLNGVKYSNGNRA
;
A
#
# COMPACT_ATOMS: atom_id res chain seq x y z
N ASN A 1 -1.50 8.95 -9.35
CA ASN A 1 -1.61 9.24 -7.90
C ASN A 1 -2.20 10.63 -7.76
N ASN A 2 -3.01 10.88 -6.72
CA ASN A 2 -3.72 12.15 -6.57
C ASN A 2 -2.92 13.21 -5.79
N VAL A 3 -1.67 12.89 -5.43
CA VAL A 3 -0.79 13.76 -4.65
C VAL A 3 -0.14 14.80 -5.55
N ARG A 4 -0.64 16.04 -5.47
CA ARG A 4 -0.07 17.16 -6.22
C ARG A 4 1.36 17.45 -5.75
N GLY A 5 2.30 17.49 -6.69
CA GLY A 5 3.71 17.80 -6.41
C GLY A 5 4.57 16.59 -6.06
N ALA A 6 3.99 15.39 -5.95
CA ALA A 6 4.75 14.16 -5.81
C ALA A 6 5.51 13.83 -7.12
N PRO A 7 6.62 13.07 -7.05
CA PRO A 7 7.31 12.55 -8.23
C PRO A 7 6.37 11.76 -9.15
N GLU A 8 6.62 11.81 -10.47
CA GLU A 8 5.78 11.12 -11.47
C GLU A 8 5.71 9.60 -11.22
N ASP A 9 6.80 9.01 -10.74
CA ASP A 9 6.95 7.60 -10.43
C ASP A 9 6.57 7.24 -8.98
N TRP A 10 5.97 8.15 -8.22
CA TRP A 10 5.67 7.97 -6.79
C TRP A 10 4.95 6.65 -6.48
N ASN A 11 3.96 6.25 -7.28
CA ASN A 11 3.23 5.00 -7.05
C ASN A 11 4.13 3.76 -7.19
N GLN A 12 5.09 3.78 -8.12
CA GLN A 12 6.05 2.70 -8.30
C GLN A 12 7.07 2.66 -7.15
N LEU A 13 7.49 3.83 -6.65
CA LEU A 13 8.38 3.92 -5.50
C LEU A 13 7.70 3.38 -4.23
N GLU A 14 6.49 3.87 -3.95
CA GLU A 14 5.66 3.50 -2.79
C GLU A 14 5.36 2.00 -2.76
N ARG A 15 5.09 1.40 -3.92
CA ARG A 15 4.69 -0.02 -4.07
C ARG A 15 5.81 -0.94 -4.50
N GLY A 16 7.05 -0.45 -4.51
CA GLY A 16 8.22 -1.18 -4.98
C GLY A 16 9.37 -1.01 -4.03
N LYS A 17 10.27 -0.07 -4.34
CA LYS A 17 11.55 0.12 -3.65
C LYS A 17 11.38 0.38 -2.15
N ILE A 18 10.39 1.19 -1.75
CA ILE A 18 10.15 1.47 -0.33
C ILE A 18 9.84 0.17 0.43
N ILE A 19 8.91 -0.64 -0.07
CA ILE A 19 8.54 -1.91 0.56
C ILE A 19 9.73 -2.87 0.58
N ALA A 20 10.35 -3.08 -0.58
CA ALA A 20 11.45 -4.03 -0.73
C ALA A 20 12.64 -3.69 0.19
N TYR A 21 13.06 -2.42 0.22
CA TYR A 21 14.25 -2.01 0.97
C TYR A 21 13.98 -1.98 2.47
N THR A 22 12.78 -1.57 2.91
CA THR A 22 12.44 -1.56 4.34
C THR A 22 12.22 -2.96 4.91
N TRP A 23 11.67 -3.89 4.12
CA TRP A 23 11.60 -5.30 4.51
C TRP A 23 12.99 -5.94 4.63
N ASP A 24 13.89 -5.64 3.69
CA ASP A 24 15.28 -6.09 3.77
C ASP A 24 15.98 -5.51 5.00
N ASP A 25 15.86 -4.20 5.24
CA ASP A 25 16.39 -3.53 6.45
C ASP A 25 15.89 -4.19 7.73
N PHE A 26 14.60 -4.52 7.80
CA PHE A 26 14.03 -5.24 8.95
C PHE A 26 14.68 -6.60 9.16
N LEU A 27 14.87 -7.40 8.10
CA LEU A 27 15.51 -8.72 8.19
C LEU A 27 16.98 -8.62 8.61
N MET A 28 17.73 -7.66 8.07
CA MET A 28 19.12 -7.44 8.48
C MET A 28 19.23 -6.96 9.92
N ALA A 29 18.30 -6.11 10.37
CA ALA A 29 18.25 -5.65 11.76
C ALA A 29 17.93 -6.80 12.73
N ASN A 30 17.03 -7.71 12.34
CA ASN A 30 16.72 -8.92 13.11
C ASN A 30 17.90 -9.91 13.15
N ASN A 31 18.72 -9.95 12.09
CA ASN A 31 19.99 -10.70 12.02
C ASN A 31 19.85 -12.22 12.32
N ASP A 32 18.76 -12.85 11.90
CA ASP A 32 18.60 -14.31 11.99
C ASP A 32 19.67 -15.00 11.13
N PRO A 33 20.50 -15.91 11.68
CA PRO A 33 21.53 -16.61 10.91
C PRO A 33 20.99 -17.42 9.71
N ASN A 34 19.72 -17.81 9.72
CA ASN A 34 19.08 -18.59 8.66
C ASN A 34 18.39 -17.72 7.61
N LEU A 35 18.08 -16.46 7.91
CA LEU A 35 17.42 -15.53 6.99
C LEU A 35 17.77 -14.07 7.32
N ARG A 36 18.83 -13.55 6.68
CA ARG A 36 19.34 -12.19 6.94
C ARG A 36 18.87 -11.12 5.98
N THR A 37 18.39 -11.49 4.80
CA THR A 37 18.06 -10.56 3.71
C THR A 37 16.86 -11.08 2.94
N LEU A 38 16.05 -10.15 2.44
CA LEU A 38 14.91 -10.44 1.57
C LEU A 38 15.35 -11.14 0.28
N SER A 39 16.58 -10.91 -0.19
CA SER A 39 17.13 -11.53 -1.40
C SER A 39 17.22 -13.07 -1.32
N ALA A 40 17.26 -13.63 -0.11
CA ALA A 40 17.28 -15.07 0.14
C ALA A 40 15.88 -15.71 0.22
N VAL A 41 14.81 -14.91 0.16
CA VAL A 41 13.42 -15.38 0.21
C VAL A 41 12.96 -15.80 -1.19
N ASP A 42 12.23 -16.92 -1.29
CA ASP A 42 11.45 -17.21 -2.49
C ASP A 42 10.21 -16.29 -2.53
N GLY A 43 10.24 -15.29 -3.41
CA GLY A 43 9.17 -14.30 -3.53
C GLY A 43 7.80 -14.87 -3.91
N HIS A 44 7.75 -16.06 -4.51
CA HIS A 44 6.48 -16.74 -4.80
C HIS A 44 5.82 -17.34 -3.55
N GLN A 45 6.59 -17.53 -2.47
CA GLN A 45 6.09 -18.06 -1.19
C GLN A 45 5.68 -16.96 -0.21
N ILE A 46 5.88 -15.68 -0.53
CA ILE A 46 5.53 -14.56 0.38
C ILE A 46 4.01 -14.44 0.54
N PHE A 47 3.26 -14.51 -0.57
CA PHE A 47 1.80 -14.49 -0.51
C PHE A 47 1.17 -15.36 -1.62
N PRO A 48 1.29 -16.70 -1.50
CA PRO A 48 0.69 -17.61 -2.46
C PRO A 48 -0.83 -17.53 -2.36
N LYS A 49 -1.50 -17.43 -3.52
CA LYS A 49 -2.95 -17.42 -3.61
C LYS A 49 -3.47 -18.78 -4.05
N PRO A 50 -4.66 -19.21 -3.56
CA PRO A 50 -5.27 -20.43 -4.06
C PRO A 50 -5.61 -20.29 -5.55
N PRO A 51 -5.53 -21.39 -6.34
CA PRO A 51 -5.94 -21.35 -7.74
C PRO A 51 -7.37 -20.83 -7.90
N GLY A 52 -7.54 -19.83 -8.76
CA GLY A 52 -8.86 -19.27 -9.04
C GLY A 52 -9.44 -18.38 -7.94
N TYR A 53 -8.62 -17.84 -7.03
CA TYR A 53 -9.04 -16.93 -5.95
C TYR A 53 -10.00 -15.83 -6.46
N LEU A 54 -11.30 -16.00 -6.18
CA LEU A 54 -12.37 -15.17 -6.74
C LEU A 54 -12.21 -13.66 -6.48
N PRO A 55 -11.76 -13.22 -5.28
CA PRO A 55 -11.52 -11.81 -4.99
C PRO A 55 -10.60 -11.08 -5.97
N ASP A 56 -9.65 -11.78 -6.59
CA ASP A 56 -8.71 -11.17 -7.53
C ASP A 56 -9.37 -10.64 -8.80
N LYS A 57 -10.56 -11.15 -9.16
CA LYS A 57 -11.35 -10.61 -10.30
C LYS A 57 -11.73 -9.14 -10.10
N PHE A 58 -11.74 -8.66 -8.86
CA PHE A 58 -12.22 -7.33 -8.48
C PHE A 58 -11.12 -6.42 -7.92
N ILE A 59 -9.85 -6.85 -7.98
CA ILE A 59 -8.74 -6.01 -7.54
C ILE A 59 -8.47 -4.91 -8.57
N GLU A 60 -8.24 -3.68 -8.08
CA GLU A 60 -7.72 -2.62 -8.93
C GLU A 60 -6.25 -2.89 -9.27
N THR A 61 -5.91 -2.98 -10.56
CA THR A 61 -4.56 -3.32 -11.04
C THR A 61 -3.47 -2.42 -10.47
N LYS A 62 -3.74 -1.11 -10.32
CA LYS A 62 -2.81 -0.13 -9.73
C LYS A 62 -2.43 -0.44 -8.27
N ASN A 63 -3.19 -1.31 -7.61
CA ASN A 63 -2.98 -1.67 -6.22
C ASN A 63 -2.37 -3.07 -6.05
N ALA A 64 -2.18 -3.81 -7.15
CA ALA A 64 -1.54 -5.11 -7.13
C ALA A 64 -0.04 -4.95 -6.83
N LEU A 65 0.48 -5.78 -5.93
CA LEU A 65 1.90 -5.87 -5.61
C LEU A 65 2.47 -7.16 -6.22
N SER A 66 3.65 -7.07 -6.82
CA SER A 66 4.42 -8.24 -7.26
C SER A 66 5.42 -8.62 -6.18
N TYR A 67 5.07 -9.59 -5.33
CA TYR A 67 5.99 -10.07 -4.27
C TYR A 67 7.31 -10.65 -4.81
N PRO A 68 7.33 -11.44 -5.90
CA PRO A 68 8.59 -11.81 -6.55
C PRO A 68 9.39 -10.60 -7.01
N GLY A 69 8.73 -9.58 -7.58
CA GLY A 69 9.37 -8.34 -8.00
C GLY A 69 10.00 -7.56 -6.85
N LEU A 70 9.42 -7.61 -5.64
CA LEU A 70 10.02 -6.99 -4.45
C LEU A 70 11.35 -7.65 -4.07
N VAL A 71 11.44 -8.98 -4.17
CA VAL A 71 12.70 -9.71 -3.94
C VAL A 71 13.74 -9.33 -4.99
N ASP A 72 13.33 -9.22 -6.26
CA ASP A 72 14.24 -8.86 -7.35
C ASP A 72 14.85 -7.46 -7.18
N LEU A 73 14.07 -6.50 -6.63
CA LEU A 73 14.57 -5.15 -6.34
C LEU A 73 15.74 -5.12 -5.35
N VAL A 74 15.83 -6.08 -4.43
CA VAL A 74 16.95 -6.18 -3.48
C VAL A 74 18.14 -6.91 -4.11
N LYS A 75 17.91 -7.91 -4.95
CA LYS A 75 18.96 -8.68 -5.64
C LYS A 75 19.81 -7.82 -6.58
N THR A 76 19.23 -6.80 -7.20
CA THR A 76 19.95 -5.89 -8.10
C THR A 76 20.82 -4.85 -7.38
N GLY A 77 20.89 -4.91 -6.05
CA GLY A 77 21.50 -3.87 -5.22
C GLY A 77 20.49 -2.81 -4.83
N ARG A 78 20.69 -2.24 -3.64
CA ARG A 78 19.80 -1.23 -3.06
C ARG A 78 20.60 -0.08 -2.47
N THR A 79 19.89 1.01 -2.25
CA THR A 79 20.36 2.15 -1.45
C THR A 79 19.51 2.25 -0.17
N SER A 80 19.91 3.11 0.76
CA SER A 80 19.07 3.47 1.90
C SER A 80 17.72 3.99 1.41
N VAL A 81 16.63 3.68 2.12
CA VAL A 81 15.30 4.22 1.76
C VAL A 81 15.29 5.76 1.75
N PHE A 82 16.14 6.40 2.57
CA PHE A 82 16.29 7.86 2.61
C PHE A 82 16.99 8.44 1.38
N ASP A 83 17.77 7.62 0.66
CA ASP A 83 18.55 8.03 -0.51
C ASP A 83 17.84 7.67 -1.83
N ILE A 84 16.62 7.11 -1.77
CA ILE A 84 15.81 6.89 -2.97
C ILE A 84 15.45 8.28 -3.56
N PRO A 85 15.78 8.54 -4.85
CA PRO A 85 15.43 9.81 -5.48
C PRO A 85 13.93 10.11 -5.39
N GLY A 86 13.59 11.37 -5.10
CA GLY A 86 12.21 11.82 -5.00
C GLY A 86 11.53 11.61 -3.63
N MET A 87 12.16 10.91 -2.67
CA MET A 87 11.55 10.68 -1.36
C MET A 87 11.25 11.96 -0.56
N GLY A 88 12.20 12.89 -0.50
CA GLY A 88 11.98 14.17 0.18
C GLY A 88 10.86 14.99 -0.45
N GLN A 89 10.80 15.00 -1.79
CA GLN A 89 9.72 15.65 -2.54
C GLN A 89 8.37 14.98 -2.26
N ALA A 90 8.31 13.66 -2.27
CA ALA A 90 7.08 12.92 -2.02
C ALA A 90 6.54 13.15 -0.60
N LEU A 91 7.42 13.11 0.41
CA LEU A 91 7.05 13.38 1.79
C LEU A 91 6.51 14.80 1.96
N GLN A 92 7.18 15.80 1.40
CA GLN A 92 6.70 17.18 1.45
C GLN A 92 5.34 17.32 0.75
N ALA A 93 5.16 16.70 -0.42
CA ALA A 93 3.91 16.75 -1.17
C ALA A 93 2.73 16.11 -0.40
N LEU A 94 2.98 15.02 0.33
CA LEU A 94 1.99 14.38 1.19
C LEU A 94 1.57 15.29 2.34
N GLU A 95 2.54 15.91 3.03
CA GLU A 95 2.26 16.83 4.13
C GLU A 95 1.57 18.11 3.65
N ASP A 96 1.98 18.65 2.51
CA ASP A 96 1.35 19.82 1.90
C ASP A 96 -0.10 19.52 1.50
N GLN A 97 -0.39 18.30 1.05
CA GLN A 97 -1.75 17.88 0.74
C GLN A 97 -2.59 17.70 2.01
N ARG A 98 -2.05 17.02 3.03
CA ARG A 98 -2.72 16.85 4.34
C ARG A 98 -3.07 18.22 4.94
N LYS A 99 -2.13 19.16 4.94
CA LYS A 99 -2.37 20.51 5.45
C LYS A 99 -3.47 21.22 4.67
N ARG A 100 -3.33 21.31 3.36
CA ARG A 100 -4.22 22.11 2.52
C ARG A 100 -5.63 21.53 2.42
N ASP A 101 -5.74 20.22 2.29
CA ASP A 101 -7.01 19.55 1.99
C ASP A 101 -7.75 19.10 3.27
N LEU A 102 -7.07 19.08 4.44
CA LEU A 102 -7.67 18.80 5.75
C LEU A 102 -7.52 19.98 6.71
N GLU A 103 -6.32 20.35 7.15
CA GLU A 103 -6.13 21.33 8.23
C GLU A 103 -6.63 22.74 7.87
N ASP A 104 -6.16 23.29 6.74
CA ASP A 104 -6.58 24.61 6.26
C ASP A 104 -8.10 24.63 5.97
N TRP A 105 -8.64 23.50 5.50
CA TRP A 105 -10.09 23.36 5.27
C TRP A 105 -10.88 23.35 6.58
N LEU A 106 -10.40 22.66 7.63
CA LEU A 106 -11.01 22.66 8.95
C LEU A 106 -10.99 24.07 9.55
N ASP A 107 -9.84 24.75 9.50
CA ASP A 107 -9.67 26.12 10.01
C ASP A 107 -10.58 27.11 9.27
N GLN A 108 -10.65 27.02 7.94
CA GLN A 108 -11.48 27.90 7.12
C GLN A 108 -12.98 27.79 7.45
N HIS A 109 -13.43 26.61 7.86
CA HIS A 109 -14.85 26.33 8.12
C HIS A 109 -15.18 26.24 9.61
N GLU A 110 -14.22 26.55 10.50
CA GLU A 110 -14.36 26.47 11.97
C GLU A 110 -14.86 25.07 12.41
N ILE A 111 -14.31 24.01 11.81
CA ILE A 111 -14.69 22.63 12.10
C ILE A 111 -13.69 22.02 13.09
N ASP A 112 -14.17 21.63 14.27
CA ASP A 112 -13.33 21.00 15.29
C ASP A 112 -12.97 19.54 14.96
N ALA A 113 -13.86 18.82 14.27
CA ALA A 113 -13.67 17.42 13.93
C ALA A 113 -14.56 16.97 12.75
N VAL A 114 -14.07 15.98 12.00
CA VAL A 114 -14.86 15.23 11.03
C VAL A 114 -15.17 13.85 11.58
N VAL A 115 -16.45 13.48 11.62
CA VAL A 115 -16.90 12.16 12.07
C VAL A 115 -17.73 11.51 10.98
N PHE A 116 -17.38 10.28 10.62
CA PHE A 116 -18.09 9.46 9.64
C PHE A 116 -18.08 7.99 10.08
N PRO A 117 -19.05 7.16 9.62
CA PRO A 117 -19.04 5.74 9.90
C PRO A 117 -17.72 5.10 9.45
N ALA A 118 -17.16 4.20 10.26
CA ALA A 118 -15.88 3.56 9.92
C ALA A 118 -15.96 2.72 8.63
N ASN A 119 -17.11 2.11 8.33
CA ASN A 119 -17.33 1.27 7.16
C ASN A 119 -18.71 1.54 6.56
N GLY A 120 -18.82 1.44 5.23
CA GLY A 120 -20.07 1.51 4.48
C GLY A 120 -20.83 0.18 4.37
N GLY A 121 -20.19 -0.94 4.77
CA GLY A 121 -20.82 -2.25 4.79
C GLY A 121 -19.88 -3.33 5.35
N ILE A 122 -20.42 -4.54 5.53
CA ILE A 122 -19.69 -5.71 6.03
C ILE A 122 -19.78 -6.81 4.97
N ALA A 123 -18.64 -7.27 4.49
CA ALA A 123 -18.57 -8.34 3.50
C ALA A 123 -19.15 -9.65 4.04
N ARG A 124 -19.70 -10.46 3.14
CA ARG A 124 -20.13 -11.83 3.48
C ARG A 124 -18.91 -12.73 3.63
N ALA A 125 -19.03 -13.73 4.50
CA ALA A 125 -17.94 -14.64 4.82
C ALA A 125 -17.60 -15.64 3.70
N ASP A 126 -18.46 -15.78 2.69
CA ASP A 126 -18.31 -16.72 1.56
C ASP A 126 -17.68 -16.07 0.31
N LEU A 127 -16.96 -14.95 0.46
CA LEU A 127 -16.44 -14.16 -0.66
C LEU A 127 -15.39 -14.90 -1.51
N GLU A 128 -14.73 -15.93 -0.98
CA GLU A 128 -13.81 -16.76 -1.77
C GLU A 128 -14.52 -17.79 -2.65
N GLU A 129 -15.81 -18.05 -2.41
CA GLU A 129 -16.60 -19.11 -3.06
C GLU A 129 -17.77 -18.55 -3.88
N ASN A 130 -18.24 -17.34 -3.55
CA ASN A 130 -19.39 -16.68 -4.16
C ASN A 130 -18.99 -15.37 -4.83
N GLU A 131 -19.20 -15.30 -6.16
CA GLU A 131 -18.80 -14.12 -6.94
C GLU A 131 -19.59 -12.85 -6.57
N GLU A 132 -20.86 -12.95 -6.17
CA GLU A 132 -21.63 -11.79 -5.72
C GLU A 132 -21.11 -11.26 -4.38
N SER A 133 -20.76 -12.15 -3.45
CA SER A 133 -20.11 -11.81 -2.19
C SER A 133 -18.75 -11.14 -2.41
N ALA A 134 -17.94 -11.70 -3.31
CA ALA A 134 -16.64 -11.13 -3.71
C ALA A 134 -16.79 -9.72 -4.30
N ARG A 135 -17.77 -9.54 -5.20
CA ARG A 135 -18.08 -8.24 -5.81
C ARG A 135 -18.51 -7.22 -4.77
N PHE A 136 -19.40 -7.60 -3.86
CA PHE A 136 -19.85 -6.73 -2.77
C PHE A 136 -18.70 -6.33 -1.83
N ALA A 137 -17.85 -7.29 -1.47
CA ALA A 137 -16.68 -7.05 -0.63
C ALA A 137 -15.68 -6.05 -1.24
N HIS A 138 -15.74 -5.84 -2.56
CA HIS A 138 -14.86 -4.92 -3.30
C HIS A 138 -15.44 -3.52 -3.52
N LEU A 139 -16.65 -3.25 -3.02
CA LEU A 139 -17.24 -1.91 -3.08
C LEU A 139 -16.45 -0.91 -2.22
N ASN A 140 -16.48 0.35 -2.62
CA ASN A 140 -15.89 1.44 -1.84
C ASN A 140 -16.57 1.55 -0.47
N GLY A 141 -15.78 1.76 0.59
CA GLY A 141 -16.25 1.73 1.98
C GLY A 141 -16.53 0.34 2.57
N VAL A 142 -16.46 -0.74 1.76
CA VAL A 142 -16.56 -2.14 2.24
C VAL A 142 -15.18 -2.79 2.24
N LYS A 143 -14.46 -2.73 1.11
CA LYS A 143 -13.12 -3.33 0.97
C LYS A 143 -12.11 -2.74 1.95
N TYR A 144 -12.17 -1.42 2.09
CA TYR A 144 -11.41 -0.66 3.06
C TYR A 144 -12.38 0.20 3.87
N SER A 145 -12.00 0.51 5.10
CA SER A 145 -12.69 1.49 5.93
C SER A 145 -12.78 2.85 5.22
N ASN A 146 -13.82 3.61 5.53
CA ASN A 146 -14.00 4.96 5.01
C ASN A 146 -12.79 5.84 5.34
N GLY A 147 -12.39 6.68 4.40
CA GLY A 147 -11.16 7.50 4.48
C GLY A 147 -9.89 6.76 4.05
N ASN A 148 -9.90 5.43 3.94
CA ASN A 148 -8.76 4.69 3.41
C ASN A 148 -8.74 4.78 1.88
N ARG A 149 -7.65 5.29 1.32
CA ARG A 149 -7.49 5.59 -0.12
C ARG A 149 -8.50 6.62 -0.68
N ALA A 150 -8.98 7.52 0.18
CA ALA A 150 -9.74 8.71 -0.23
C ALA A 150 -8.84 9.75 -0.92
#